data_AF-A0A162QWP2-F1
#
_entry.id   AF-A0A162QWP2-F1
#
_cell.length_a   1.000
_cell.length_b   1.000
_cell.length_c   1.000
_cell.angle_alpha   90.00
_cell.angle_beta   90.00
_cell.angle_gamma   90.00
#
_symmetry.space_group_name_H-M   'P 1'
#
loop_
_entity.id
_entity.type
_entity.pdbx_description
1 polymer ?
#
loop_
_entity_poly.entity_id
_entity_poly.type
_entity_poly.pdbx_seq_one_letter_code
_entity_poly.pdbx_strand_id
1 'polypeptide(L)'
;PTKRKYRRHAKPDRNAPIKPPSAYIMFSNDSRAELKNQNLSFAELAKIVGDQWKNLSHIEKQSYERRAMRAKDEYLAALEQYRQT
;
A
#
# COMPACT_ATOMS: atom_id res chain seq x y z
N PRO A 1 30.13 -2.93 -11.66
CA PRO A 1 28.78 -2.92 -11.07
C PRO A 1 27.68 -2.77 -12.14
N THR A 2 27.06 -3.87 -12.56
CA THR A 2 25.99 -3.88 -13.56
C THR A 2 24.70 -3.33 -12.94
N LYS A 3 24.23 -2.16 -13.42
CA LYS A 3 22.96 -1.58 -12.97
C LYS A 3 21.82 -2.57 -13.30
N ARG A 4 21.03 -2.97 -12.30
CA ARG A 4 19.81 -3.80 -12.49
C ARG A 4 18.91 -3.12 -13.53
N LYS A 5 18.67 -3.76 -14.69
CA LYS A 5 17.69 -3.29 -15.68
C LYS A 5 16.30 -3.38 -15.05
N TYR A 6 15.61 -2.25 -14.96
CA TYR A 6 14.23 -2.19 -14.48
C TYR A 6 13.31 -2.88 -15.51
N ARG A 7 12.72 -4.03 -15.14
CA ARG A 7 11.63 -4.64 -15.92
C ARG A 7 10.34 -3.90 -15.60
N ARG A 8 9.71 -3.30 -16.60
CA ARG A 8 8.36 -2.74 -16.45
C ARG A 8 7.38 -3.89 -16.18
N HIS A 9 6.53 -3.73 -15.18
CA HIS A 9 5.41 -4.64 -14.98
C HIS A 9 4.42 -4.44 -16.13
N ALA A 10 3.95 -5.54 -16.73
CA ALA A 10 2.89 -5.49 -17.73
C ALA A 10 1.66 -4.79 -17.12
N LYS A 11 0.98 -3.97 -17.91
CA LYS A 11 -0.25 -3.32 -17.44
C LYS A 11 -1.26 -4.42 -17.09
N PRO A 12 -1.84 -4.43 -15.88
CA PRO A 12 -2.88 -5.39 -15.57
C PRO A 12 -4.06 -5.20 -16.53
N ASP A 13 -4.71 -6.30 -16.91
CA ASP A 13 -5.94 -6.29 -17.69
C ASP A 13 -7.01 -5.43 -17.00
N ARG A 14 -7.86 -4.74 -17.77
CA ARG A 14 -8.93 -3.87 -17.22
C ARG A 14 -9.91 -4.62 -16.31
N ASN A 15 -10.05 -5.92 -16.51
CA ASN A 15 -10.98 -6.77 -15.76
C ASN A 15 -10.32 -7.45 -14.55
N ALA A 16 -8.98 -7.42 -14.46
CA ALA A 16 -8.30 -8.02 -13.33
C ALA A 16 -8.51 -7.15 -12.08
N PRO A 17 -8.84 -7.76 -10.92
CA PRO A 17 -8.94 -7.01 -9.68
C PRO A 17 -7.58 -6.37 -9.35
N ILE A 18 -7.61 -5.20 -8.73
CA ILE A 18 -6.40 -4.46 -8.35
C ILE A 18 -5.96 -4.93 -6.97
N LYS A 19 -4.67 -5.26 -6.83
CA LYS A 19 -4.12 -5.74 -5.57
C LYS A 19 -4.25 -4.66 -4.49
N PRO A 20 -4.85 -4.99 -3.33
CA PRO A 20 -5.10 -4.01 -2.29
C PRO A 20 -3.78 -3.56 -1.65
N PRO A 21 -3.72 -2.30 -1.16
CA PRO A 21 -2.56 -1.82 -0.45
C PRO A 21 -2.36 -2.59 0.87
N SER A 22 -1.10 -2.83 1.23
CA SER A 22 -0.75 -3.40 2.54
C SER A 22 -1.05 -2.40 3.68
N ALA A 23 -1.11 -2.87 4.93
CA ALA A 23 -1.33 -2.06 6.12
C ALA A 23 -0.41 -0.83 6.18
N TYR A 24 0.89 -1.03 5.92
CA TYR A 24 1.85 0.06 5.83
C TYR A 24 1.54 1.05 4.70
N ILE A 25 1.10 0.57 3.54
CA ILE A 25 0.79 1.43 2.40
C ILE A 25 -0.45 2.26 2.67
N MET A 26 -1.49 1.66 3.27
CA MET A 26 -2.68 2.36 3.74
C MET A 26 -2.32 3.49 4.70
N PHE A 27 -1.54 3.18 5.74
CA PHE A 27 -1.01 4.18 6.68
C PHE A 27 -0.18 5.24 5.97
N SER A 28 0.74 4.84 5.09
CA SER A 28 1.60 5.79 4.37
C SER A 28 0.81 6.77 3.49
N ASN A 29 -0.30 6.31 2.90
CA ASN A 29 -1.15 7.16 2.08
C ASN A 29 -1.93 8.15 2.95
N ASP A 30 -2.42 7.69 4.10
CA ASP A 30 -3.14 8.52 5.07
C ASP A 30 -2.24 9.62 5.63
N SER A 31 -1.07 9.26 6.17
CA SER A 31 -0.08 10.22 6.66
C SER A 31 0.44 11.14 5.56
N ARG A 32 0.62 10.63 4.32
CA ARG A 32 0.97 11.50 3.18
C ARG A 32 -0.15 12.47 2.83
N ALA A 33 -1.42 12.08 2.97
CA ALA A 33 -2.54 12.96 2.70
C ALA A 33 -2.61 14.09 3.75
N GLU A 34 -2.37 13.78 5.02
CA GLU A 34 -2.27 14.78 6.08
C GLU A 34 -1.11 15.75 5.84
N LEU A 35 0.07 15.21 5.56
CA LEU A 35 1.30 15.98 5.33
C LEU A 35 1.37 16.63 3.94
N LYS A 36 0.44 16.32 3.03
CA LYS A 36 0.36 16.94 1.70
C LYS A 36 0.22 18.46 1.78
N ASN A 37 -0.39 18.95 2.85
CA ASN A 37 -0.56 20.38 3.10
C ASN A 37 0.75 21.08 3.53
N GLN A 38 1.75 20.33 3.99
CA GLN A 38 3.00 20.87 4.53
C GLN A 38 4.05 21.18 3.44
N ASN A 39 3.75 20.99 2.14
CA ASN A 39 4.69 21.21 1.02
C ASN A 39 6.07 20.53 1.19
N LEU A 40 6.12 19.42 1.95
CA LEU A 40 7.35 18.68 2.19
C LEU A 40 7.73 17.83 0.99
N SER A 41 9.03 17.66 0.77
CA SER A 41 9.54 16.77 -0.28
C SER A 41 9.13 15.32 0.00
N PHE A 42 8.86 14.55 -1.05
CA PHE A 42 8.50 13.14 -0.95
C PHE A 42 9.50 12.31 -0.12
N ALA A 43 10.80 12.66 -0.20
CA ALA A 43 11.83 12.00 0.58
C ALA A 43 11.68 12.24 2.09
N GLU A 44 11.29 13.44 2.49
CA GLU A 44 11.06 13.79 3.90
C GLU A 44 9.77 13.16 4.42
N LEU A 45 8.70 13.21 3.61
CA LEU A 45 7.46 12.50 3.90
C LEU A 45 7.71 11.01 4.13
N ALA A 46 8.47 10.36 3.25
CA ALA A 46 8.78 8.94 3.40
C ALA A 46 9.58 8.64 4.68
N LYS A 47 10.48 9.53 5.11
CA LYS A 47 11.21 9.40 6.38
C LYS A 47 10.26 9.52 7.58
N ILE A 48 9.43 10.57 7.60
CA ILE A 48 8.48 10.83 8.69
C ILE A 48 7.49 9.68 8.83
N VAL A 49 6.88 9.26 7.72
CA VAL A 49 5.93 8.14 7.70
C VAL A 49 6.58 6.83 8.16
N GLY A 50 7.80 6.56 7.71
CA GLY A 50 8.54 5.37 8.12
C GLY A 50 8.83 5.35 9.62
N ASP A 51 9.14 6.51 10.19
CA ASP A 51 9.38 6.67 11.63
C ASP A 51 8.08 6.55 12.44
N GLN A 52 7.02 7.24 12.02
CA GLN A 52 5.69 7.11 12.62
C GLN A 52 5.20 5.67 12.60
N TRP A 53 5.39 4.94 11.49
CA TRP A 53 5.01 3.53 11.44
C TRP A 53 5.79 2.67 12.43
N LYS A 54 7.09 2.92 12.61
CA LYS A 54 7.88 2.17 13.62
C LYS A 54 7.39 2.48 15.03
N ASN A 55 7.16 3.76 15.32
CA ASN A 55 6.69 4.25 16.61
C ASN A 55 5.19 4.03 16.86
N LEU A 56 4.43 3.60 15.84
CA LEU A 56 3.00 3.34 15.95
C LEU A 56 2.72 2.26 16.98
N SER A 57 1.67 2.49 17.78
CA SER A 57 1.21 1.55 18.79
C SER A 57 0.76 0.23 18.17
N HIS A 58 0.90 -0.87 18.91
CA HIS A 58 0.49 -2.19 18.44
C HIS A 58 -1.00 -2.23 18.07
N ILE A 59 -1.85 -1.52 18.82
CA ILE A 59 -3.30 -1.43 18.57
C ILE A 59 -3.60 -0.77 17.22
N GLU A 60 -2.90 0.33 16.90
CA GLU A 60 -3.10 1.04 15.64
C GLU A 60 -2.58 0.21 14.47
N LYS A 61 -1.39 -0.40 14.60
CA LYS A 61 -0.87 -1.34 13.60
C LYS A 61 -1.87 -2.46 13.33
N GLN A 62 -2.40 -3.07 14.38
CA GLN A 62 -3.38 -4.15 14.27
C GLN A 62 -4.69 -3.69 13.62
N SER A 63 -5.10 -2.44 13.81
CA SER A 63 -6.25 -1.86 13.11
C SER A 63 -6.00 -1.78 11.60
N TYR A 64 -4.83 -1.26 11.19
CA TYR A 64 -4.44 -1.21 9.78
C TYR A 64 -4.22 -2.61 9.18
N GLU A 65 -3.64 -3.55 9.94
CA GLU A 65 -3.49 -4.94 9.52
C GLU A 65 -4.84 -5.63 9.32
N ARG A 66 -5.81 -5.43 10.21
CA ARG A 66 -7.17 -5.95 10.02
C ARG A 66 -7.84 -5.37 8.78
N ARG A 67 -7.71 -4.06 8.54
CA ARG A 67 -8.22 -3.41 7.32
C ARG A 67 -7.56 -3.96 6.06
N ALA A 68 -6.24 -4.11 6.07
CA ALA A 68 -5.49 -4.67 4.95
C ALA A 68 -5.82 -6.16 4.71
N MET A 69 -6.03 -6.93 5.77
CA MET A 69 -6.43 -8.33 5.70
C MET A 69 -7.82 -8.47 5.09
N ARG A 70 -8.79 -7.64 5.50
CA ARG A 70 -10.13 -7.61 4.91
C ARG A 70 -10.08 -7.25 3.42
N ALA A 71 -9.37 -6.18 3.07
CA ALA A 71 -9.22 -5.78 1.68
C ALA A 71 -8.52 -6.88 0.84
N LYS A 72 -7.55 -7.59 1.41
CA LYS A 72 -6.90 -8.74 0.79
C LYS A 72 -7.88 -9.87 0.54
N ASP A 73 -8.74 -10.18 1.50
CA ASP A 73 -9.77 -11.22 1.38
C ASP A 73 -10.76 -10.89 0.26
N GLU A 74 -11.27 -9.66 0.23
CA GLU A 74 -12.16 -9.17 -0.85
C GLU A 74 -11.49 -9.25 -2.22
N TYR A 75 -10.20 -8.92 -2.31
CA TYR A 75 -9.42 -9.07 -3.52
C TYR A 75 -9.26 -10.53 -3.95
N LEU A 76 -9.03 -11.45 -3.01
CA LEU A 76 -8.90 -12.88 -3.32
C LEU A 76 -10.22 -13.43 -3.86
N ALA A 77 -11.35 -13.09 -3.23
CA ALA A 77 -12.67 -13.47 -3.71
C ALA A 77 -12.95 -12.91 -5.12
N ALA A 78 -12.65 -11.62 -5.36
CA ALA A 78 -12.78 -11.01 -6.68
C ALA A 78 -11.84 -11.65 -7.72
N LEU A 79 -10.64 -12.06 -7.32
CA LEU A 79 -9.67 -12.74 -8.18
C LEU A 79 -10.13 -14.14 -8.54
N GLU A 80 -10.74 -14.86 -7.61
CA GLU A 80 -11.34 -16.17 -7.88
C GLU A 80 -12.50 -16.05 -8.86
N GLN A 81 -13.38 -15.07 -8.69
CA GLN A 81 -14.44 -14.78 -9.66
C GLN A 81 -13.87 -14.44 -11.05
N TYR A 82 -12.86 -13.55 -11.11
CA TYR A 82 -12.19 -13.18 -12.35
C TYR A 82 -11.49 -14.37 -13.03
N ARG A 83 -10.97 -15.32 -12.24
CA ARG A 83 -10.33 -16.54 -12.77
C ARG A 83 -11.33 -17.55 -13.31
N GLN A 84 -12.58 -17.50 -12.88
CA GLN A 84 -13.64 -18.41 -13.34
C GLN A 84 -14.39 -17.89 -14.57
N THR A 85 -14.31 -16.59 -14.86
CA THR A 85 -14.74 -15.98 -16.13
C THR A 85 -13.66 -16.04 -17.20
#